data_AF-A0A0N4XP11-F1
#
_entry.id   AF-A0A0N4XP11-F1
#
_cell.length_a   1.000
_cell.length_b   1.000
_cell.length_c   1.000
_cell.angle_alpha   90.00
_cell.angle_beta   90.00
_cell.angle_gamma   90.00
#
_symmetry.space_group_name_H-M   'P 1'
#
loop_
_entity.id
_entity.type
_entity.pdbx_description
1 polymer ?
#
loop_
_entity_poly.entity_id
_entity_poly.type
_entity_poly.pdbx_seq_one_letter_code
_entity_poly.pdbx_strand_id
1 'polypeptide(L)' 'MSWATVEQMGCGVAQCGSVYNVVCRYSPAGNIVESPVYEIGPPASKCPPGTRADATYTALCA' A
#
# COMPACT_ATOMS: atom_id res chain seq x y z
N MET A 1 -0.60 1.81 4.67
CA MET A 1 -0.48 0.35 4.88
C MET A 1 -1.88 -0.22 4.94
N SER A 2 -2.21 -1.19 4.09
CA SER A 2 -3.55 -1.76 3.79
C SER A 2 -4.46 -1.03 2.80
N TRP A 3 -4.16 0.22 2.44
CA TRP A 3 -4.94 0.92 1.41
C TRP A 3 -4.65 0.28 0.03
N ALA A 4 -5.65 -0.36 -0.59
CA ALA A 4 -5.45 -1.25 -1.74
C ALA A 4 -4.91 -0.55 -2.99
N THR A 5 -5.15 0.76 -3.12
CA THR A 5 -4.64 1.55 -4.25
C THR A 5 -3.24 2.12 -4.01
N VAL A 6 -2.62 1.90 -2.84
CA VAL A 6 -1.22 2.26 -2.61
C VAL A 6 -0.34 1.17 -3.23
N GLU A 7 0.45 1.54 -4.23
CA GLU A 7 1.28 0.61 -4.99
C GLU A 7 2.78 0.76 -4.67
N GLN A 8 3.17 1.92 -4.16
CA GLN A 8 4.57 2.25 -3.92
C GLN A 8 4.75 2.81 -2.51
N MET A 9 5.86 2.44 -1.88
CA MET A 9 6.30 3.02 -0.61
C MET A 9 7.78 3.32 -0.62
N GLY A 10 8.15 4.43 0.01
CA GLY A 10 9.55 4.79 0.25
C GLY A 10 9.70 5.23 1.70
N CYS A 11 10.70 4.69 2.40
CA CYS A 11 10.96 5.00 3.80
C CYS A 11 12.36 5.59 3.99
N GLY A 12 12.49 6.52 4.93
CA GLY A 12 13.74 7.09 5.37
C GLY A 12 13.88 6.98 6.88
N VAL A 13 15.12 6.83 7.35
CA VAL A 13 15.45 6.78 8.78
C VAL A 13 16.42 7.91 9.08
N ALA A 14 16.14 8.71 10.10
CA ALA A 14 17.00 9.79 10.53
C ALA A 14 17.09 9.85 12.06
N GLN A 15 18.28 10.08 12.60
CA GLN A 15 18.46 10.35 14.01
C GLN A 15 18.17 11.83 14.29
N CYS A 16 17.24 12.12 15.19
CA CYS A 16 16.94 13.48 15.63
C CYS A 16 17.13 13.55 17.15
N GLY A 17 18.24 14.14 17.58
CA GLY A 17 18.62 14.14 18.99
C GLY A 17 18.92 12.73 19.49
N SER A 18 18.23 12.31 20.55
CA SER A 18 18.40 11.00 21.18
C SER A 18 17.50 9.89 20.60
N VAL A 19 16.70 10.17 19.56
CA VAL A 19 15.76 9.21 18.98
C VAL A 19 15.98 9.02 17.48
N TYR A 20 15.63 7.83 16.97
CA TYR A 20 15.53 7.57 15.54
C TYR A 20 14.08 7.78 15.08
N ASN A 21 13.90 8.58 14.04
CA ASN A 21 12.64 8.76 13.35
C ASN A 21 12.64 7.92 12.08
N VAL A 22 11.56 7.16 11.88
CA VAL A 22 11.31 6.42 10.65
C VAL A 22 10.09 7.03 9.99
N VAL A 23 10.24 7.46 8.74
CA VAL A 23 9.16 8.10 7.98
C VAL A 23 8.98 7.35 6.67
N CYS A 24 7.75 6.89 6.41
CA CYS A 24 7.38 6.28 5.15
C CYS A 24 6.38 7.15 4.40
N ARG A 25 6.57 7.26 3.09
CA ARG A 25 5.62 7.86 2.15
C ARG A 25 5.00 6.77 1.29
N TYR A 26 3.74 6.96 0.93
CA TYR A 26 2.94 6.02 0.18
C TYR A 26 2.38 6.71 -1.07
N SER A 27 2.39 6.02 -2.21
CA SER A 27 1.88 6.53 -3.47
C SER A 27 1.10 5.45 -4.21
N PRO A 28 -0.07 5.75 -4.81
CA PRO A 28 -0.93 6.91 -4.55
C PRO A 28 -1.24 7.16 -3.06
N ALA A 29 -1.69 8.37 -2.70
CA ALA A 29 -2.04 8.67 -1.32
C ALA A 29 -3.31 7.90 -0.89
N GLY A 30 -3.27 7.29 0.30
CA GLY A 30 -4.43 6.66 0.95
C GLY A 30 -5.01 7.53 2.06
N ASN A 31 -5.75 6.91 2.98
CA ASN A 31 -6.39 7.58 4.13
C ASN A 31 -7.32 8.73 3.72
N ILE A 32 -8.06 8.53 2.63
CA ILE A 32 -9.03 9.48 2.12
C ILE A 32 -10.33 9.31 2.93
N VAL A 33 -10.78 10.38 3.55
CA VAL A 33 -12.01 10.39 4.37
C VAL A 33 -13.22 9.96 3.52
N GLU A 34 -14.13 9.17 4.10
CA GLU A 34 -15.28 8.55 3.41
C GLU A 34 -14.94 7.60 2.24
N SER A 35 -13.67 7.26 2.01
CA SER A 35 -13.29 6.26 1.01
C SER A 35 -12.97 4.91 1.67
N PRO A 36 -13.38 3.77 1.07
CA PRO A 36 -13.01 2.47 1.60
C PRO A 36 -11.50 2.24 1.46
N VAL A 37 -10.91 1.59 2.47
CA VAL A 37 -9.48 1.22 2.46
C VAL A 37 -9.19 0.22 1.32
N TYR A 38 -10.14 -0.66 1.04
CA TYR A 38 -10.11 -1.64 -0.05
C TYR A 38 -11.56 -2.05 -0.39
N GLU A 39 -11.78 -2.56 -1.60
CA GLU A 39 -13.07 -3.17 -1.96
C GLU A 39 -13.20 -4.56 -1.32
N ILE A 40 -14.38 -4.87 -0.79
CA ILE A 40 -14.66 -6.19 -0.21
C ILE A 40 -14.92 -7.19 -1.36
N GLY A 41 -14.23 -8.33 -1.32
CA GLY A 41 -14.40 -9.42 -2.28
C GLY A 41 -13.31 -10.50 -2.14
N PRO A 42 -13.32 -11.53 -3.00
CA PRO A 42 -12.24 -12.52 -3.05
C PRO A 42 -10.90 -11.83 -3.38
N PRO A 43 -9.77 -12.28 -2.78
CA PRO A 43 -8.46 -11.69 -3.05
C PRO A 43 -8.09 -11.70 -4.53
N ALA A 44 -7.42 -10.65 -4.99
CA ALA A 44 -6.97 -10.47 -6.39
C ALA A 44 -8.05 -10.64 -7.49
N SER A 45 -9.34 -10.64 -7.14
CA SER A 45 -10.45 -10.79 -8.11
C SER A 45 -10.70 -9.55 -8.96
N LYS A 46 -10.13 -8.39 -8.57
CA LYS A 46 -10.29 -7.09 -9.22
C LYS A 46 -8.97 -6.34 -9.35
N CYS A 47 -7.93 -6.99 -9.87
CA CYS A 47 -6.66 -6.32 -10.11
C CYS A 47 -6.78 -5.17 -11.13
N PRO A 48 -6.07 -4.04 -10.94
CA PRO A 48 -6.11 -2.91 -11.86
C PRO A 48 -5.54 -3.28 -13.24
N PRO A 49 -5.89 -2.54 -14.31
CA PRO A 49 -5.41 -2.80 -15.66
C PRO A 49 -3.88 -2.90 -15.72
N GLY A 50 -3.37 -3.94 -16.38
CA GLY A 50 -1.94 -4.19 -16.52
C GLY A 50 -1.31 -5.02 -15.40
N THR A 51 -2.08 -5.39 -14.37
CA THR A 51 -1.64 -6.29 -13.28
C THR A 51 -2.48 -7.56 -13.23
N ARG A 52 -2.03 -8.56 -12.48
CA ARG A 52 -2.74 -9.81 -12.19
C ARG A 52 -2.46 -10.25 -10.77
N ALA A 53 -3.10 -11.34 -10.33
CA ALA A 53 -2.73 -11.97 -9.06
C ALA A 53 -1.22 -12.32 -9.05
N ASP A 54 -0.51 -11.87 -8.03
CA ASP A 54 0.91 -12.17 -7.87
C ASP A 54 1.11 -13.68 -7.70
N ALA A 55 2.12 -14.24 -8.37
CA ALA A 55 2.35 -15.69 -8.38
C ALA A 55 2.81 -16.24 -7.02
N THR A 56 3.43 -15.39 -6.19
CA THR A 56 3.92 -15.73 -4.85
C THR A 56 2.92 -15.27 -3.78
N TYR A 57 2.45 -14.03 -3.90
CA TYR A 57 1.50 -13.41 -2.99
C TYR A 57 0.11 -13.38 -3.63
N THR A 58 -0.53 -14.54 -3.73
CA THR A 58 -1.78 -14.72 -4.49
C THR A 58 -2.96 -13.85 -4.06
N ALA A 59 -2.88 -13.18 -2.91
CA ALA A 59 -3.85 -12.21 -2.44
C ALA A 59 -3.59 -10.75 -2.91
N LEU A 60 -2.46 -10.49 -3.58
CA LEU A 60 -2.02 -9.17 -4.06
C LEU A 60 -2.01 -9.11 -5.59
N CYS A 61 -1.99 -7.89 -6.13
CA CYS A 61 -1.88 -7.63 -7.55
C CYS A 61 -0.47 -7.16 -7.91
N ALA A 62 0.08 -7.65 -9.03
CA ALA A 62 1.41 -7.31 -9.56
C ALA A 62 1.48 -7.43 -11.09
#